data_AF-A0AAP5JSQ2-F1
#
_entry.id   AF-A0AAP5JSQ2-F1
#
_cell.length_a   1.000
_cell.length_b   1.000
_cell.length_c   1.000
_cell.angle_alpha   90.00
_cell.angle_beta   90.00
_cell.angle_gamma   90.00
#
_symmetry.space_group_name_H-M   'P 1'
#
loop_
_entity.id
_entity.type
_entity.pdbx_description
1 polymer ?
#
loop_
_entity_poly.entity_id
_entity_poly.type
_entity_poly.pdbx_seq_one_letter_code
_entity_poly.pdbx_strand_id
1 'polypeptide(L)'
;MGYGVYYVLSDGNMVQNIKYFLASPLFKQIFTCTPYVWIANHEHDMLTGFLSFTVGIFVIMILFYIWSATLKRLDLIPYTGISDVTRAPKIRLNDQSKIFRAIFQKDILFLLRIHGFFARNFGNMLYALMVFLGFGIPFIQNQFSTYPEIAIVSFSVLIAHFTYLLVGDALKMVLSVDGELKNQHLFQPNIKNAWQMVMPKISIYNLIVLLFSVFMSVLLAFLFKCSVPLIICLFVMFATSGFLYGLVYISSTALYPKKNWEHDYEIGESGKAQTFTHLYSGFIFIVSLQITGVTAYMMYTKSEIQTTVLNTASAGFILFTLLNYVIMFFYLKKINLFERIANHD
;
A
#
# COMPACT_ATOMS: atom_id res chain seq x y z
N MET A 1 9.12 -24.27 -2.20
CA MET A 1 9.38 -25.04 -3.44
C MET A 1 10.87 -25.33 -3.66
N GLY A 2 11.78 -24.36 -3.62
CA GLY A 2 13.22 -24.58 -3.91
C GLY A 2 13.91 -25.65 -3.05
N TYR A 3 13.61 -25.71 -1.74
CA TYR A 3 14.16 -26.74 -0.85
C TYR A 3 13.64 -28.15 -1.16
N GLY A 4 12.37 -28.27 -1.57
CA GLY A 4 11.78 -29.55 -1.97
C GLY A 4 12.33 -30.06 -3.30
N VAL A 5 12.65 -29.17 -4.24
CA VAL A 5 13.30 -29.53 -5.51
C VAL A 5 14.75 -29.97 -5.28
N TYR A 6 15.49 -29.30 -4.40
CA TYR A 6 16.85 -29.70 -4.01
C TYR A 6 16.91 -31.08 -3.35
N TYR A 7 16.00 -31.36 -2.42
CA TYR A 7 15.94 -32.64 -1.69
C TYR A 7 15.46 -33.82 -2.55
N VAL A 8 14.63 -33.55 -3.57
CA VAL A 8 14.17 -34.55 -4.54
C VAL A 8 15.25 -34.88 -5.58
N LEU A 9 16.14 -33.93 -5.88
CA LEU A 9 17.20 -34.08 -6.88
C LEU A 9 18.53 -34.59 -6.32
N SER A 10 18.76 -34.55 -5.00
CA SER A 10 20.07 -34.90 -4.42
C SER A 10 20.34 -36.39 -4.28
N ASP A 11 19.31 -37.24 -4.30
CA ASP A 11 19.47 -38.71 -4.25
C ASP A 11 18.49 -39.37 -5.22
N GLY A 12 19.01 -40.20 -6.13
CA GLY A 12 18.32 -40.75 -7.31
C GLY A 12 17.10 -41.67 -7.06
N ASN A 13 16.54 -41.71 -5.85
CA ASN A 13 15.37 -42.51 -5.50
C ASN A 13 14.17 -41.63 -5.11
N MET A 14 13.57 -41.03 -6.15
CA MET A 14 12.51 -40.02 -6.06
C MET A 14 11.33 -40.44 -5.17
N VAL A 15 10.87 -41.68 -5.27
CA VAL A 15 9.71 -42.19 -4.52
C VAL A 15 9.99 -42.30 -3.02
N GLN A 16 11.21 -42.67 -2.66
CA GLN A 16 11.63 -42.82 -1.26
C GLN A 16 11.84 -41.44 -0.62
N ASN A 17 12.42 -40.51 -1.36
CA ASN A 17 12.59 -39.12 -0.93
C ASN A 17 11.26 -38.37 -0.78
N ILE A 18 10.28 -38.64 -1.65
CA ILE A 18 8.92 -38.13 -1.49
C ILE A 18 8.28 -38.70 -0.23
N LYS A 19 8.39 -40.02 0.04
CA LYS A 19 7.86 -40.61 1.27
C LYS A 19 8.52 -40.07 2.54
N TYR A 20 9.83 -39.88 2.55
CA TYR A 20 10.55 -39.28 3.68
C TYR A 20 10.19 -37.80 3.86
N PHE A 21 10.05 -37.04 2.78
CA PHE A 21 9.59 -35.66 2.82
C PHE A 21 8.16 -35.57 3.38
N LEU A 22 7.24 -36.39 2.88
CA LEU A 22 5.84 -36.46 3.37
C LEU A 22 5.76 -36.91 4.84
N ALA A 23 6.66 -37.79 5.27
CA ALA A 23 6.74 -38.24 6.67
C ALA A 23 7.47 -37.24 7.59
N SER A 24 8.17 -36.25 7.02
CA SER A 24 8.97 -35.30 7.79
C SER A 24 8.08 -34.47 8.73
N PRO A 25 8.56 -34.16 9.94
CA PRO A 25 7.82 -33.34 10.91
C PRO A 25 7.47 -31.96 10.32
N LEU A 26 8.33 -31.42 9.45
CA LEU A 26 8.11 -30.15 8.75
C LEU A 26 6.96 -30.24 7.74
N PHE A 27 6.87 -31.31 6.95
CA PHE A 27 5.76 -31.50 6.01
C PHE A 27 4.44 -31.76 6.73
N LYS A 28 4.45 -32.59 7.79
CA LYS A 28 3.29 -32.78 8.64
C LYS A 28 2.81 -31.46 9.24
N GLN A 29 3.72 -30.60 9.71
CA GLN A 29 3.40 -29.26 10.21
C GLN A 29 2.80 -28.35 9.13
N ILE A 30 3.35 -28.33 7.91
CA ILE A 30 2.79 -27.56 6.79
C ILE A 30 1.37 -28.05 6.44
N PHE A 31 1.14 -29.37 6.47
CA PHE A 31 -0.15 -29.97 6.15
C PHE A 31 -1.21 -29.68 7.23
N THR A 32 -0.83 -29.72 8.51
CA THR A 32 -1.70 -29.33 9.63
C THR A 32 -1.95 -27.82 9.70
N CYS A 33 -1.02 -27.02 9.15
CA CYS A 33 -1.16 -25.56 9.02
C CYS A 33 -1.86 -25.15 7.72
N THR A 34 -2.62 -26.04 7.08
CA THR A 34 -3.43 -25.64 5.93
C THR A 34 -4.65 -24.84 6.39
N PRO A 35 -5.06 -23.80 5.63
CA PRO A 35 -6.17 -22.94 6.02
C PRO A 35 -7.49 -23.71 6.23
N TYR A 36 -7.69 -24.84 5.55
CA TYR A 36 -8.86 -25.70 5.70
C TYR A 36 -8.91 -26.43 7.04
N VAL A 37 -7.78 -26.99 7.51
CA VAL A 37 -7.68 -27.66 8.81
C VAL A 37 -7.80 -26.65 9.95
N TRP A 38 -7.25 -25.44 9.74
CA TRP A 38 -7.36 -24.35 10.70
C TRP A 38 -8.80 -23.86 10.90
N ILE A 39 -9.53 -23.67 9.79
CA ILE A 39 -10.95 -23.30 9.76
C ILE A 39 -11.81 -24.33 10.50
N ALA A 40 -11.58 -25.63 10.26
CA ALA A 40 -12.35 -26.71 10.87
C ALA A 40 -12.20 -26.76 12.40
N ASN A 41 -11.09 -26.23 12.95
CA ASN A 41 -10.83 -26.25 14.40
C ASN A 41 -11.33 -25.00 15.14
N HIS A 42 -11.80 -23.96 14.45
CA HIS A 42 -12.22 -22.67 15.03
C HIS A 42 -13.67 -22.28 14.68
N GLU A 43 -14.59 -23.26 14.65
CA GLU A 43 -16.00 -23.06 14.24
C GLU A 43 -16.74 -21.97 15.03
N HIS A 44 -16.43 -21.77 16.32
CA HIS A 44 -17.08 -20.76 17.16
C HIS A 44 -16.63 -19.32 16.88
N ASP A 45 -15.41 -19.10 16.37
CA ASP A 45 -14.92 -17.77 16.03
C ASP A 45 -15.50 -17.29 14.67
N MET A 46 -16.07 -18.19 13.85
CA MET A 46 -16.65 -17.86 12.53
C MET A 46 -17.80 -16.84 12.59
N LEU A 47 -18.66 -16.89 13.61
CA LEU A 47 -19.86 -16.06 13.68
C LEU A 47 -19.54 -14.60 14.05
N THR A 48 -18.58 -14.40 14.96
CA THR A 48 -18.02 -13.08 15.27
C THR A 48 -17.20 -12.54 14.10
N GLY A 49 -16.56 -13.41 13.32
CA GLY A 49 -15.92 -13.07 12.05
C GLY A 49 -16.85 -12.60 10.95
N PHE A 50 -17.97 -13.29 10.79
CA PHE A 50 -18.98 -12.88 9.81
C PHE A 50 -19.57 -11.50 10.17
N LEU A 51 -19.79 -11.24 11.46
CA LEU A 51 -20.20 -9.93 11.96
C LEU A 51 -19.14 -8.84 11.75
N SER A 52 -17.86 -9.11 12.03
CA SER A 52 -16.81 -8.11 11.83
C SER A 52 -16.52 -7.83 10.34
N PHE A 53 -16.59 -8.86 9.50
CA PHE A 53 -16.45 -8.74 8.05
C PHE A 53 -17.62 -7.95 7.43
N THR A 54 -18.85 -8.20 7.87
CA THR A 54 -20.03 -7.43 7.42
C THR A 54 -19.96 -5.98 7.89
N VAL A 55 -19.49 -5.71 9.12
CA VAL A 55 -19.21 -4.34 9.59
C VAL A 55 -18.12 -3.67 8.74
N GLY A 56 -17.05 -4.39 8.40
CA GLY A 56 -16.00 -3.88 7.51
C GLY A 56 -16.51 -3.50 6.11
N ILE A 57 -17.31 -4.37 5.49
CA ILE A 57 -17.98 -4.09 4.22
C ILE A 57 -18.93 -2.89 4.36
N PHE A 58 -19.67 -2.80 5.47
CA PHE A 58 -20.60 -1.71 5.72
C PHE A 58 -19.89 -0.36 5.85
N VAL A 59 -18.74 -0.30 6.53
CA VAL A 59 -17.90 0.89 6.61
C VAL A 59 -17.37 1.29 5.22
N ILE A 60 -16.92 0.33 4.42
CA ILE A 60 -16.46 0.58 3.04
C ILE A 60 -17.62 1.13 2.19
N MET A 61 -18.82 0.55 2.29
CA MET A 61 -19.99 1.05 1.57
C MET A 61 -20.40 2.46 2.01
N ILE A 62 -20.36 2.77 3.32
CA ILE A 62 -20.67 4.11 3.82
C ILE A 62 -19.66 5.12 3.29
N LEU A 63 -18.36 4.79 3.34
CA LEU A 63 -17.31 5.65 2.80
C LEU A 63 -17.50 5.85 1.29
N PHE A 64 -17.82 4.79 0.56
CA PHE A 64 -18.12 4.86 -0.87
C PHE A 64 -19.38 5.69 -1.17
N TYR A 65 -20.42 5.57 -0.36
CA TYR A 65 -21.66 6.34 -0.50
C TYR A 65 -21.43 7.83 -0.24
N ILE A 66 -20.77 8.17 0.88
CA ILE A 66 -20.39 9.55 1.21
C ILE A 66 -19.56 10.14 0.06
N TRP A 67 -18.60 9.38 -0.46
CA TRP A 67 -17.74 9.76 -1.57
C TRP A 67 -18.48 9.98 -2.90
N SER A 68 -19.40 9.08 -3.25
CA SER A 68 -20.29 9.20 -4.40
C SER A 68 -21.19 10.44 -4.29
N ALA A 69 -21.71 10.72 -3.08
CA ALA A 69 -22.53 11.88 -2.82
C ALA A 69 -21.74 13.20 -2.92
N THR A 70 -20.49 13.23 -2.49
CA THR A 70 -19.60 14.39 -2.72
C THR A 70 -19.26 14.57 -4.19
N LEU A 71 -19.03 13.49 -4.94
CA LEU A 71 -18.77 13.55 -6.38
C LEU A 71 -19.96 14.11 -7.17
N LYS A 72 -21.20 13.72 -6.84
CA LYS A 72 -22.41 14.22 -7.52
C LYS A 72 -22.69 15.71 -7.29
N ARG A 73 -22.19 16.30 -6.20
CA ARG A 73 -22.34 17.74 -5.90
C ARG A 73 -21.27 18.60 -6.57
N LEU A 74 -20.28 18.00 -7.21
CA LEU A 74 -19.15 18.70 -7.82
C LEU A 74 -19.28 18.57 -9.33
N ASP A 75 -20.02 19.51 -9.92
CA ASP A 75 -20.31 19.57 -11.34
C ASP A 75 -19.04 19.37 -12.18
N LEU A 76 -19.12 18.40 -13.09
CA LEU A 76 -18.09 18.10 -14.07
C LEU A 76 -17.94 19.31 -15.01
N ILE A 77 -16.70 19.72 -15.27
CA ILE A 77 -16.42 20.68 -16.34
C ILE A 77 -16.82 19.98 -17.66
N PRO A 78 -17.82 20.48 -18.40
CA PRO A 78 -18.22 19.87 -19.65
C PRO A 78 -17.14 20.12 -20.71
N TYR A 79 -16.51 19.04 -21.18
CA TYR A 79 -15.57 19.07 -22.31
C TYR A 79 -16.27 19.04 -23.68
N THR A 80 -17.61 19.08 -23.70
CA THR A 80 -18.42 19.05 -24.93
C THR A 80 -18.58 20.45 -25.49
N GLY A 81 -17.53 20.96 -26.14
CA GLY A 81 -17.62 22.25 -26.83
C GLY A 81 -16.29 22.86 -27.31
N ILE A 82 -15.23 22.07 -27.48
CA ILE A 82 -13.93 22.60 -27.90
C ILE A 82 -13.71 22.22 -29.37
N SER A 83 -14.10 23.12 -30.27
CA SER A 83 -13.69 23.10 -31.67
C SER A 83 -12.25 23.62 -31.81
N ASP A 84 -11.53 23.06 -32.79
CA ASP A 84 -10.08 23.13 -33.03
C ASP A 84 -9.48 24.51 -33.37
N VAL A 85 -9.70 25.55 -32.56
CA VAL A 85 -9.10 26.86 -32.83
C VAL A 85 -8.41 27.44 -31.60
N THR A 86 -7.07 27.49 -31.69
CA THR A 86 -6.11 28.24 -30.84
C THR A 86 -5.92 27.73 -29.42
N ARG A 87 -4.88 26.90 -29.24
CA ARG A 87 -4.32 26.50 -27.93
C ARG A 87 -3.60 27.69 -27.26
N ALA A 88 -4.37 28.63 -26.73
CA ALA A 88 -3.94 29.42 -25.57
C ALA A 88 -4.77 28.93 -24.38
N PRO A 89 -4.17 28.50 -23.26
CA PRO A 89 -4.95 28.06 -22.10
C PRO A 89 -5.74 29.24 -21.54
N LYS A 90 -7.00 29.40 -21.97
CA LYS A 90 -7.92 30.42 -21.45
C LYS A 90 -8.32 30.14 -19.99
N ILE A 91 -8.06 28.95 -19.48
CA ILE A 91 -8.33 28.60 -18.08
C ILE A 91 -7.13 29.04 -17.23
N ARG A 92 -7.16 30.29 -16.76
CA ARG A 92 -6.30 30.72 -15.67
C ARG A 92 -6.77 30.00 -14.40
N LEU A 93 -6.10 28.92 -14.02
CA LEU A 93 -6.27 28.30 -12.70
C LEU A 93 -5.54 29.17 -11.68
N ASN A 94 -6.07 30.38 -11.45
CA ASN A 94 -5.41 31.41 -10.65
C ASN A 94 -5.38 31.09 -9.15
N ASP A 95 -6.05 30.03 -8.72
CA ASP A 95 -6.21 29.61 -7.32
C ASP A 95 -5.68 28.18 -7.14
N GLN A 96 -4.81 27.99 -6.14
CA GLN A 96 -4.24 26.69 -5.77
C GLN A 96 -5.33 25.66 -5.45
N SER A 97 -6.47 26.11 -4.91
CA SER A 97 -7.60 25.23 -4.60
C SER A 97 -8.22 24.60 -5.86
N LYS A 98 -8.24 25.35 -6.97
CA LYS A 98 -8.78 24.90 -8.26
C LYS A 98 -7.82 23.93 -8.95
N ILE A 99 -6.52 24.19 -8.87
CA ILE A 99 -5.48 23.28 -9.38
C ILE A 99 -5.56 21.92 -8.67
N PHE A 100 -5.63 21.94 -7.34
CA PHE A 100 -5.78 20.72 -6.54
C PHE A 100 -7.00 19.91 -6.98
N ARG A 101 -8.18 20.56 -7.05
CA ARG A 101 -9.44 19.90 -7.41
C ARG A 101 -9.41 19.32 -8.82
N ALA A 102 -8.87 20.06 -9.79
CA ALA A 102 -8.81 19.62 -11.17
C ALA A 102 -7.97 18.35 -11.33
N ILE A 103 -6.78 18.31 -10.75
CA ILE A 103 -5.89 17.13 -10.79
C ILE A 103 -6.57 15.95 -10.08
N PHE A 104 -7.12 16.21 -8.90
CA PHE A 104 -7.77 15.20 -8.07
C PHE A 104 -8.96 14.53 -8.78
N GLN A 105 -9.87 15.32 -9.36
CA GLN A 105 -11.03 14.80 -10.09
C GLN A 105 -10.60 14.02 -11.34
N LYS A 106 -9.62 14.52 -12.08
CA LYS A 106 -9.11 13.88 -13.28
C LYS A 106 -8.54 12.49 -12.97
N ASP A 107 -7.73 12.37 -11.93
CA ASP A 107 -7.12 11.10 -11.53
C ASP A 107 -8.16 10.09 -10.99
N ILE A 108 -9.19 10.57 -10.28
CA ILE A 108 -10.31 9.71 -9.84
C ILE A 108 -11.10 9.17 -11.04
N LEU A 109 -11.44 10.04 -12.01
CA LEU A 109 -12.15 9.62 -13.21
C LEU A 109 -11.33 8.60 -14.02
N PHE A 110 -10.02 8.76 -14.03
CA PHE A 110 -9.11 7.82 -14.67
C PHE A 110 -9.08 6.46 -13.95
N LEU A 111 -9.03 6.45 -12.61
CA LEU A 111 -9.16 5.23 -11.81
C LEU A 111 -10.48 4.49 -12.09
N LEU A 112 -11.59 5.22 -12.17
CA LEU A 112 -12.91 4.64 -12.49
C LEU A 112 -12.96 4.07 -13.92
N ARG A 113 -12.30 4.74 -14.88
CA ARG A 113 -12.26 4.29 -16.28
C ARG A 113 -11.40 3.04 -16.45
N ILE A 114 -10.34 2.89 -15.66
CA ILE A 114 -9.39 1.76 -15.74
C ILE A 114 -9.83 0.56 -14.87
N HIS A 115 -11.09 0.51 -14.46
CA HIS A 115 -11.66 -0.54 -13.60
C HIS A 115 -11.27 -1.98 -14.00
N GLY A 116 -11.19 -2.32 -15.29
CA GLY A 116 -10.80 -3.66 -15.74
C GLY A 116 -9.34 -4.03 -15.48
N PHE A 117 -8.41 -3.10 -15.73
CA PHE A 117 -6.98 -3.31 -15.44
C PHE A 117 -6.72 -3.25 -13.92
N PHE A 118 -7.38 -2.31 -13.24
CA PHE A 118 -7.28 -2.17 -11.79
C PHE A 118 -7.83 -3.43 -11.09
N ALA A 119 -9.01 -3.91 -11.46
CA ALA A 119 -9.59 -5.14 -10.90
C ALA A 119 -8.74 -6.38 -11.16
N ARG A 120 -8.12 -6.50 -12.34
CA ARG A 120 -7.24 -7.63 -12.67
C ARG A 120 -5.96 -7.63 -11.83
N ASN A 121 -5.26 -6.50 -11.76
CA ASN A 121 -3.98 -6.42 -11.05
C ASN A 121 -4.16 -6.36 -9.53
N PHE A 122 -5.13 -5.59 -9.04
CA PHE A 122 -5.48 -5.53 -7.63
C PHE A 122 -6.10 -6.85 -7.15
N GLY A 123 -6.90 -7.52 -7.99
CA GLY A 123 -7.44 -8.84 -7.72
C GLY A 123 -6.36 -9.92 -7.62
N ASN A 124 -5.40 -9.94 -8.56
CA ASN A 124 -4.25 -10.85 -8.50
C ASN A 124 -3.37 -10.61 -7.28
N MET A 125 -3.20 -9.34 -6.90
CA MET A 125 -2.48 -8.95 -5.69
C MET A 125 -3.21 -9.42 -4.43
N LEU A 126 -4.52 -9.18 -4.33
CA LEU A 126 -5.35 -9.69 -3.23
C LEU A 126 -5.28 -11.22 -3.15
N TYR A 127 -5.30 -11.90 -4.29
CA TYR A 127 -5.14 -13.35 -4.34
C TYR A 127 -3.77 -13.79 -3.78
N ALA A 128 -2.68 -13.18 -4.23
CA ALA A 128 -1.34 -13.49 -3.72
C ALA A 128 -1.21 -13.21 -2.21
N LEU A 129 -1.82 -12.11 -1.75
CA LEU A 129 -1.88 -11.75 -0.34
C LEU A 129 -2.70 -12.75 0.48
N MET A 130 -3.86 -13.18 -0.02
CA MET A 130 -4.69 -14.18 0.65
C MET A 130 -4.02 -15.55 0.69
N VAL A 131 -3.27 -15.93 -0.35
CA VAL A 131 -2.41 -17.12 -0.33
C VAL A 131 -1.32 -16.98 0.74
N PHE A 132 -0.64 -15.83 0.79
CA PHE A 132 0.40 -15.58 1.78
C PHE A 132 -0.16 -15.60 3.22
N LEU A 133 -1.31 -14.95 3.46
CA LEU A 133 -1.99 -14.99 4.75
C LEU A 133 -2.51 -16.39 5.09
N GLY A 134 -3.05 -17.12 4.12
CA GLY A 134 -3.60 -18.47 4.30
C GLY A 134 -2.56 -19.51 4.73
N PHE A 135 -1.29 -19.34 4.35
CA PHE A 135 -0.19 -20.16 4.87
C PHE A 135 0.51 -19.51 6.08
N GLY A 136 0.64 -18.19 6.09
CA GLY A 136 1.36 -17.45 7.13
C GLY A 136 0.67 -17.49 8.48
N ILE A 137 -0.65 -17.34 8.52
CA ILE A 137 -1.42 -17.25 9.77
C ILE A 137 -1.44 -18.58 10.52
N PRO A 138 -1.74 -19.73 9.89
CA PRO A 138 -1.65 -21.01 10.58
C PRO A 138 -0.23 -21.34 11.03
N PHE A 139 0.79 -20.95 10.25
CA PHE A 139 2.19 -21.11 10.64
C PHE A 139 2.52 -20.30 11.90
N ILE A 140 2.10 -19.04 11.96
CA ILE A 140 2.30 -18.16 13.13
C ILE A 140 1.61 -18.76 14.36
N GLN A 141 0.36 -19.18 14.23
CA GLN A 141 -0.39 -19.72 15.37
C GLN A 141 0.17 -21.04 15.90
N ASN A 142 0.68 -21.91 15.03
CA ASN A 142 1.21 -23.20 15.45
C ASN A 142 2.64 -23.08 16.03
N GLN A 143 3.49 -22.22 15.47
CA GLN A 143 4.89 -22.07 15.92
C GLN A 143 5.06 -21.09 17.08
N PHE A 144 4.18 -20.08 17.17
CA PHE A 144 4.23 -19.05 18.21
C PHE A 144 3.01 -19.09 19.13
N SER A 145 2.44 -20.28 19.36
CA SER A 145 1.25 -20.47 20.21
C SER A 145 1.41 -19.88 21.61
N THR A 146 2.64 -19.85 22.14
CA THR A 146 2.98 -19.29 23.45
C THR A 146 3.00 -17.75 23.47
N TYR A 147 3.22 -17.09 22.32
CA TYR A 147 3.37 -15.63 22.21
C TYR A 147 2.71 -15.07 20.92
N PRO A 148 1.40 -15.26 20.74
CA PRO A 148 0.73 -14.95 19.47
C PRO A 148 0.75 -13.45 19.16
N GLU A 149 0.55 -12.58 20.15
CA GLU A 149 0.51 -11.12 19.94
C GLU A 149 1.87 -10.54 19.50
N ILE A 150 2.97 -11.05 20.07
CA ILE A 150 4.34 -10.63 19.71
C ILE A 150 4.67 -11.05 18.26
N ALA A 151 4.26 -12.27 17.88
CA ALA A 151 4.45 -12.76 16.53
C ALA A 151 3.65 -11.92 15.52
N ILE A 152 2.37 -11.64 15.78
CA ILE A 152 1.53 -10.82 14.90
C ILE A 152 2.13 -9.43 14.69
N VAL A 153 2.58 -8.76 15.75
CA VAL A 153 3.24 -7.44 15.66
C VAL A 153 4.47 -7.53 14.75
N SER A 154 5.32 -8.53 14.93
CA SER A 154 6.53 -8.74 14.13
C SER A 154 6.24 -9.03 12.66
N PHE A 155 5.27 -9.90 12.37
CA PHE A 155 4.90 -10.26 11.00
C PHE A 155 4.10 -9.17 10.29
N SER A 156 3.41 -8.29 11.03
CA SER A 156 2.59 -7.23 10.44
C SER A 156 3.39 -6.23 9.60
N VAL A 157 4.63 -5.90 9.96
CA VAL A 157 5.51 -5.04 9.15
C VAL A 157 5.88 -5.72 7.84
N LEU A 158 6.17 -7.02 7.87
CA LEU A 158 6.50 -7.78 6.66
C LEU A 158 5.29 -7.79 5.72
N ILE A 159 4.11 -8.10 6.27
CA ILE A 159 2.86 -8.10 5.50
C ILE A 159 2.61 -6.69 4.93
N ALA A 160 2.70 -5.64 5.75
CA ALA A 160 2.50 -4.26 5.31
C ALA A 160 3.48 -3.89 4.18
N HIS A 161 4.76 -4.24 4.31
CA HIS A 161 5.80 -3.96 3.33
C HIS A 161 5.48 -4.58 1.96
N PHE A 162 5.28 -5.91 1.92
CA PHE A 162 4.98 -6.60 0.66
C PHE A 162 3.68 -6.10 0.03
N THR A 163 2.69 -5.80 0.87
CA THR A 163 1.41 -5.34 0.39
C THR A 163 1.50 -3.96 -0.25
N TYR A 164 2.14 -3.00 0.42
CA TYR A 164 2.24 -1.65 -0.10
C TYR A 164 3.24 -1.48 -1.22
N LEU A 165 4.18 -2.42 -1.38
CA LEU A 165 5.00 -2.52 -2.59
C LEU A 165 4.10 -2.86 -3.80
N LEU A 166 3.22 -3.85 -3.66
CA LEU A 166 2.27 -4.22 -4.71
C LEU A 166 1.19 -3.14 -4.97
N VAL A 167 0.61 -2.54 -3.92
CA VAL A 167 -0.32 -1.40 -4.06
C VAL A 167 0.38 -0.23 -4.74
N GLY A 168 1.62 0.04 -4.34
CA GLY A 168 2.46 1.10 -4.87
C GLY A 168 2.63 0.96 -6.38
N ASP A 169 3.06 -0.22 -6.84
CA ASP A 169 3.27 -0.50 -8.26
C ASP A 169 1.97 -0.39 -9.08
N ALA A 170 0.85 -0.92 -8.55
CA ALA A 170 -0.44 -0.85 -9.23
C ALA A 170 -0.97 0.58 -9.36
N LEU A 171 -0.85 1.39 -8.30
CA LEU A 171 -1.33 2.76 -8.28
C LEU A 171 -0.36 3.74 -8.96
N LYS A 172 0.93 3.45 -9.00
CA LYS A 172 1.94 4.29 -9.66
C LYS A 172 1.62 4.48 -11.14
N MET A 173 1.11 3.45 -11.82
CA MET A 173 0.73 3.55 -13.23
C MET A 173 -0.35 4.61 -13.48
N VAL A 174 -1.26 4.82 -12.51
CA VAL A 174 -2.38 5.76 -12.62
C VAL A 174 -2.02 7.12 -12.02
N LEU A 175 -1.39 7.13 -10.84
CA LEU A 175 -1.10 8.31 -10.04
C LEU A 175 0.31 8.86 -10.28
N SER A 176 0.98 8.47 -11.36
CA SER A 176 2.27 9.06 -11.76
C SER A 176 2.10 10.53 -12.15
N VAL A 177 3.12 11.33 -11.85
CA VAL A 177 3.24 12.69 -12.36
C VAL A 177 3.61 12.68 -13.85
N ASP A 178 4.33 11.64 -14.29
CA ASP A 178 4.73 11.43 -15.69
C ASP A 178 3.53 11.20 -16.61
N GLY A 179 2.46 10.59 -16.11
CA GLY A 179 1.20 10.45 -16.86
C GLY A 179 0.56 11.79 -17.25
N GLU A 180 1.02 12.91 -16.68
CA GLU A 180 0.52 14.26 -16.98
C GLU A 180 1.27 14.95 -18.13
N LEU A 181 2.29 14.32 -18.71
CA LEU A 181 3.04 14.85 -19.86
C LEU A 181 2.09 15.31 -20.98
N LYS A 182 1.02 14.55 -21.25
CA LYS A 182 0.00 14.88 -22.28
C LYS A 182 -0.81 16.14 -21.98
N ASN A 183 -0.94 16.50 -20.70
CA ASN A 183 -1.67 17.67 -20.22
C ASN A 183 -0.74 18.82 -19.80
N GLN A 184 0.56 18.75 -20.10
CA GLN A 184 1.55 19.76 -19.70
C GLN A 184 1.14 21.17 -20.09
N HIS A 185 0.56 21.37 -21.27
CA HIS A 185 0.10 22.67 -21.74
C HIS A 185 -0.95 23.35 -20.81
N LEU A 186 -1.69 22.57 -20.01
CA LEU A 186 -2.65 23.09 -19.02
C LEU A 186 -2.01 23.38 -17.66
N PHE A 187 -0.97 22.62 -17.29
CA PHE A 187 -0.36 22.65 -15.97
C PHE A 187 0.92 23.48 -15.89
N GLN A 188 1.71 23.54 -16.96
CA GLN A 188 2.97 24.28 -17.05
C GLN A 188 2.84 25.79 -16.74
N PRO A 189 1.79 26.52 -17.17
CA PRO A 189 1.65 27.93 -16.81
C PRO A 189 1.04 28.16 -15.42
N ASN A 190 0.45 27.13 -14.79
CA ASN A 190 -0.35 27.26 -13.57
C ASN A 190 0.34 26.66 -12.33
N ILE A 191 1.25 25.70 -12.48
CA ILE A 191 1.94 25.00 -11.40
C ILE A 191 3.34 25.59 -11.20
N LYS A 192 3.63 26.05 -9.98
CA LYS A 192 4.95 26.62 -9.62
C LYS A 192 5.91 25.56 -9.10
N ASN A 193 5.42 24.64 -8.27
CA ASN A 193 6.28 23.69 -7.54
C ASN A 193 5.80 22.25 -7.71
N ALA A 194 6.72 21.29 -7.68
CA ALA A 194 6.40 19.86 -7.81
C ALA A 194 5.38 19.37 -6.77
N TRP A 195 5.42 19.92 -5.54
CA TRP A 195 4.47 19.57 -4.48
C TRP A 195 3.00 19.80 -4.87
N GLN A 196 2.70 20.85 -5.64
CA GLN A 196 1.32 21.17 -6.03
C GLN A 196 0.69 20.09 -6.93
N MET A 197 1.54 19.33 -7.61
CA MET A 197 1.14 18.23 -8.49
C MET A 197 1.13 16.88 -7.75
N VAL A 198 2.06 16.71 -6.80
CA VAL A 198 2.20 15.50 -5.99
C VAL A 198 1.11 15.41 -4.91
N MET A 199 0.76 16.51 -4.25
CA MET A 199 -0.17 16.51 -3.11
C MET A 199 -1.58 15.96 -3.45
N PRO A 200 -2.23 16.35 -4.57
CA PRO A 200 -3.52 15.76 -4.95
C PRO A 200 -3.43 14.25 -5.20
N LYS A 201 -2.36 13.79 -5.86
CA LYS A 201 -2.12 12.38 -6.18
C LYS A 201 -1.89 11.55 -4.92
N ILE A 202 -1.06 12.06 -4.01
CA ILE A 202 -0.84 11.44 -2.68
C ILE A 202 -2.14 11.37 -1.89
N SER A 203 -2.99 12.39 -1.96
CA SER A 203 -4.27 12.39 -1.23
C SER A 203 -5.19 11.25 -1.69
N ILE A 204 -5.23 10.96 -3.00
CA ILE A 204 -5.99 9.81 -3.53
C ILE A 204 -5.36 8.50 -3.05
N TYR A 205 -4.04 8.37 -3.14
CA TYR A 205 -3.33 7.18 -2.68
C TYR A 205 -3.59 6.90 -1.19
N ASN A 206 -3.49 7.94 -0.35
CA ASN A 206 -3.71 7.83 1.09
C ASN A 206 -5.14 7.40 1.43
N LEU A 207 -6.14 7.80 0.63
CA LEU A 207 -7.51 7.31 0.81
C LEU A 207 -7.61 5.80 0.58
N ILE A 208 -6.96 5.30 -0.47
CA ILE A 208 -6.92 3.86 -0.77
C ILE A 208 -6.16 3.10 0.33
N VAL A 209 -5.04 3.66 0.81
CA VAL A 209 -4.27 3.11 1.95
C VAL A 209 -5.13 3.01 3.20
N LEU A 210 -5.93 4.03 3.52
CA LEU A 210 -6.80 4.01 4.70
C LEU A 210 -7.83 2.89 4.59
N LEU A 211 -8.53 2.77 3.45
CA LEU A 211 -9.49 1.69 3.21
C LEU A 211 -8.83 0.31 3.36
N PHE A 212 -7.65 0.15 2.77
CA PHE A 212 -6.91 -1.10 2.81
C PHE A 212 -6.38 -1.42 4.21
N SER A 213 -5.92 -0.42 4.97
CA SER A 213 -5.44 -0.57 6.35
C SER A 213 -6.57 -1.00 7.29
N VAL A 214 -7.76 -0.39 7.15
CA VAL A 214 -8.95 -0.81 7.90
C VAL A 214 -9.26 -2.28 7.58
N PHE A 215 -9.35 -2.63 6.29
CA PHE A 215 -9.62 -4.00 5.86
C PHE A 215 -8.63 -5.01 6.46
N MET A 216 -7.33 -4.75 6.37
CA MET A 216 -6.29 -5.64 6.89
C MET A 216 -6.30 -5.75 8.42
N SER A 217 -6.50 -4.63 9.13
CA SER A 217 -6.56 -4.63 10.59
C SER A 217 -7.76 -5.43 11.11
N VAL A 218 -8.93 -5.31 10.47
CA VAL A 218 -10.14 -6.06 10.81
C VAL A 218 -9.95 -7.55 10.50
N LEU A 219 -9.35 -7.86 9.34
CA LEU A 219 -9.05 -9.23 8.96
C LEU A 219 -8.10 -9.92 9.95
N LEU A 220 -7.03 -9.24 10.39
CA LEU A 220 -6.11 -9.79 11.39
C LEU A 220 -6.75 -9.87 12.78
N ALA A 221 -7.58 -8.89 13.16
CA ALA A 221 -8.36 -8.93 14.40
C ALA A 221 -9.39 -10.07 14.42
N PHE A 222 -9.83 -10.54 13.25
CA PHE A 222 -10.68 -11.72 13.14
C PHE A 222 -9.86 -13.01 13.31
N LEU A 223 -8.74 -13.11 12.60
CA LEU A 223 -7.95 -14.34 12.55
C LEU A 223 -7.20 -14.61 13.87
N PHE A 224 -6.98 -13.59 14.69
CA PHE A 224 -6.37 -13.70 16.00
C PHE A 224 -7.23 -13.02 17.06
N LYS A 225 -7.32 -13.60 18.26
CA LYS A 225 -7.97 -12.97 19.42
C LYS A 225 -7.14 -11.79 19.91
N CYS A 226 -7.28 -10.65 19.24
CA CYS A 226 -6.50 -9.44 19.50
C CYS A 226 -7.18 -8.53 20.52
N SER A 227 -6.39 -7.99 21.45
CA SER A 227 -6.83 -6.90 22.31
C SER A 227 -7.05 -5.59 21.52
N VAL A 228 -7.95 -4.72 21.98
CA VAL A 228 -8.24 -3.43 21.32
C VAL A 228 -6.98 -2.58 21.06
N PRO A 229 -6.03 -2.45 22.01
CA PRO A 229 -4.78 -1.71 21.78
C PRO A 229 -3.93 -2.33 20.65
N LEU A 230 -3.93 -3.65 20.53
CA LEU A 230 -3.22 -4.35 19.45
C LEU A 230 -3.85 -4.05 18.09
N ILE A 231 -5.19 -4.04 17.99
CA ILE A 231 -5.90 -3.70 16.74
C ILE A 231 -5.56 -2.27 16.29
N ILE A 232 -5.58 -1.31 17.23
CA ILE A 232 -5.20 0.08 16.96
C ILE A 232 -3.75 0.17 16.49
N CYS A 233 -2.84 -0.53 17.16
CA CYS A 233 -1.43 -0.56 16.79
C CYS A 233 -1.23 -1.11 15.37
N LEU A 234 -1.87 -2.24 15.04
CA LEU A 234 -1.83 -2.84 13.71
C LEU A 234 -2.37 -1.88 12.65
N PHE A 235 -3.53 -1.26 12.89
CA PHE A 235 -4.09 -0.25 11.97
C PHE A 235 -3.10 0.89 11.73
N VAL A 236 -2.50 1.44 12.79
CA VAL A 236 -1.50 2.52 12.68
C VAL A 236 -0.30 2.04 11.87
N MET A 237 0.23 0.84 12.12
CA MET A 237 1.36 0.27 11.39
C MET A 237 1.07 0.12 9.89
N PHE A 238 -0.11 -0.40 9.52
CA PHE A 238 -0.52 -0.51 8.12
C PHE A 238 -0.70 0.87 7.48
N ALA A 239 -1.41 1.79 8.13
CA ALA A 239 -1.67 3.12 7.57
C ALA A 239 -0.39 3.92 7.38
N THR A 240 0.48 3.93 8.39
CA THR A 240 1.76 4.66 8.35
C THR A 240 2.72 4.09 7.32
N SER A 241 2.83 2.77 7.22
CA SER A 241 3.60 2.12 6.16
C SER A 241 3.07 2.52 4.79
N GLY A 242 1.77 2.38 4.55
CA GLY A 242 1.17 2.71 3.26
C GLY A 242 1.34 4.18 2.88
N PHE A 243 1.19 5.11 3.81
CA PHE A 243 1.42 6.55 3.56
C PHE A 243 2.86 6.86 3.17
N LEU A 244 3.84 6.18 3.77
CA LEU A 244 5.26 6.33 3.43
C LEU A 244 5.55 5.78 2.04
N TYR A 245 5.07 4.57 1.72
CA TYR A 245 5.22 4.00 0.38
C TYR A 245 4.59 4.91 -0.68
N GLY A 246 3.35 5.37 -0.48
CA GLY A 246 2.68 6.29 -1.39
C GLY A 246 3.47 7.58 -1.62
N LEU A 247 4.02 8.16 -0.55
CA LEU A 247 4.87 9.34 -0.62
C LEU A 247 6.10 9.09 -1.51
N VAL A 248 6.79 7.96 -1.35
CA VAL A 248 7.99 7.61 -2.13
C VAL A 248 7.63 7.36 -3.59
N TYR A 249 6.63 6.53 -3.85
CA TYR A 249 6.23 6.14 -5.19
C TYR A 249 5.79 7.33 -6.02
N ILE A 250 4.94 8.21 -5.48
CA ILE A 250 4.44 9.36 -6.23
C ILE A 250 5.52 10.43 -6.34
N SER A 251 6.26 10.70 -5.26
CA SER A 251 7.33 11.71 -5.31
C SER A 251 8.46 11.31 -6.25
N SER A 252 8.80 10.02 -6.36
CA SER A 252 9.83 9.55 -7.29
C SER A 252 9.53 9.92 -8.74
N THR A 253 8.25 9.83 -9.16
CA THR A 253 7.82 10.24 -10.50
C THR A 253 7.92 11.76 -10.70
N ALA A 254 7.63 12.55 -9.67
CA ALA A 254 7.86 13.99 -9.73
C ALA A 254 9.36 14.37 -9.72
N LEU A 255 10.20 13.53 -9.10
CA LEU A 255 11.62 13.78 -8.94
C LEU A 255 12.44 13.42 -10.17
N TYR A 256 12.13 12.32 -10.83
CA TYR A 256 12.85 11.88 -12.01
C TYR A 256 11.87 11.46 -13.09
N PRO A 257 11.14 12.44 -13.66
CA PRO A 257 10.16 12.15 -14.69
C PRO A 257 10.85 11.55 -15.91
N LYS A 258 10.32 10.45 -16.45
CA LYS A 258 10.85 9.88 -17.70
C LYS A 258 10.09 10.47 -18.89
N LYS A 259 10.80 11.18 -19.76
CA LYS A 259 10.29 11.60 -21.08
C LYS A 259 10.72 10.56 -22.11
N ASN A 260 9.86 9.58 -22.41
CA ASN A 260 10.13 8.59 -23.45
C ASN A 260 9.64 9.14 -24.79
N TRP A 261 10.51 9.85 -25.52
CA TRP A 261 10.18 10.55 -26.77
C TRP A 261 9.78 9.62 -27.93
N GLU A 262 10.17 8.33 -27.87
CA GLU A 262 9.78 7.32 -28.87
C GLU A 262 8.42 6.68 -28.57
N HIS A 263 8.02 6.63 -27.30
CA HIS A 263 6.80 5.96 -26.82
C HIS A 263 6.10 6.79 -25.74
N ASP A 264 5.37 7.84 -26.12
CA ASP A 264 4.58 8.73 -25.24
C ASP A 264 3.51 8.02 -24.39
N TYR A 265 3.29 6.72 -24.63
CA TYR A 265 2.38 5.86 -23.87
C TYR A 265 3.08 4.97 -22.85
N GLU A 266 4.42 4.84 -22.91
CA GLU A 266 5.19 4.09 -21.93
C GLU A 266 5.46 4.96 -20.70
N ILE A 267 4.60 4.80 -19.70
CA ILE A 267 4.86 5.23 -18.32
C ILE A 267 5.96 4.32 -17.78
N GLY A 268 7.23 4.69 -18.00
CA GLY A 268 8.39 3.94 -17.55
C GLY A 268 9.13 4.66 -16.43
N GLU A 269 9.61 3.93 -15.43
CA GLU A 269 10.48 4.51 -14.42
C GLU A 269 11.86 4.87 -15.01
N SER A 270 12.35 6.08 -14.72
CA SER A 270 13.77 6.37 -14.88
C SER A 270 14.57 5.45 -13.96
N GLY A 271 15.73 4.93 -14.39
CA GLY A 271 16.61 4.15 -13.51
C GLY A 271 16.97 4.89 -12.21
N LYS A 272 16.99 6.23 -12.24
CA LYS A 272 17.15 7.07 -11.05
C LYS A 272 15.91 7.07 -10.14
N ALA A 273 14.70 7.11 -10.70
CA ALA A 273 13.45 6.98 -9.93
C ALA A 273 13.35 5.61 -9.26
N GLN A 274 13.71 4.56 -9.99
CA GLN A 274 13.69 3.19 -9.47
C GLN A 274 14.70 3.01 -8.33
N THR A 275 15.94 3.49 -8.52
CA THR A 275 16.98 3.46 -7.48
C THR A 275 16.55 4.23 -6.23
N PHE A 276 15.99 5.44 -6.40
CA PHE A 276 15.45 6.23 -5.29
C PHE A 276 14.33 5.48 -4.55
N THR A 277 13.40 4.88 -5.30
CA THR A 277 12.28 4.14 -4.74
C THR A 277 12.77 2.95 -3.92
N HIS A 278 13.71 2.15 -4.43
CA HIS A 278 14.26 1.01 -3.71
C HIS A 278 15.05 1.41 -2.46
N LEU A 279 15.94 2.41 -2.57
CA LEU A 279 16.75 2.87 -1.43
C LEU A 279 15.87 3.41 -0.30
N TYR A 280 14.91 4.27 -0.63
CA TYR A 280 14.06 4.89 0.38
C TYR A 280 13.02 3.91 0.95
N SER A 281 12.48 3.01 0.12
CA SER A 281 11.64 1.90 0.59
C SER A 281 12.40 0.97 1.54
N GLY A 282 13.67 0.65 1.21
CA GLY A 282 14.55 -0.12 2.08
C GLY A 282 14.81 0.59 3.41
N PHE A 283 15.04 1.90 3.39
CA PHE A 283 15.18 2.70 4.61
C PHE A 283 13.91 2.66 5.48
N ILE A 284 12.73 2.88 4.89
CA ILE A 284 11.44 2.78 5.60
C ILE A 284 11.28 1.38 6.22
N PHE A 285 11.60 0.35 5.46
CA PHE A 285 11.49 -1.03 5.90
C PHE A 285 12.39 -1.32 7.10
N ILE A 286 13.67 -0.93 7.04
CA ILE A 286 14.63 -1.12 8.13
C ILE A 286 14.15 -0.40 9.40
N VAL A 287 13.78 0.88 9.30
CA VAL A 287 13.32 1.65 10.46
C VAL A 287 12.06 1.03 11.07
N SER A 288 11.10 0.63 10.24
CA SER A 288 9.87 -0.04 10.69
C SER A 288 10.19 -1.35 11.41
N LEU A 289 11.12 -2.14 10.89
CA LEU A 289 11.56 -3.39 11.50
C LEU A 289 12.26 -3.15 12.85
N GLN A 290 13.03 -2.08 13.00
CA GLN A 290 13.65 -1.72 14.28
C GLN A 290 12.61 -1.31 15.33
N ILE A 291 11.65 -0.45 14.96
CA ILE A 291 10.56 -0.07 15.88
C ILE A 291 9.83 -1.33 16.35
N THR A 292 9.45 -2.19 15.40
CA THR A 292 8.72 -3.42 15.71
C THR A 292 9.56 -4.41 16.52
N GLY A 293 10.85 -4.58 16.22
CA GLY A 293 11.76 -5.45 16.97
C GLY A 293 11.91 -5.02 18.42
N VAL A 294 12.08 -3.72 18.67
CA VAL A 294 12.12 -3.16 20.04
C VAL A 294 10.79 -3.40 20.75
N THR A 295 9.66 -3.20 20.07
CA THR A 295 8.35 -3.39 20.69
C THR A 295 8.08 -4.84 21.03
N ALA A 296 8.42 -5.78 20.14
CA ALA A 296 8.33 -7.22 20.38
C ALA A 296 9.17 -7.66 21.57
N TYR A 297 10.42 -7.17 21.65
CA TYR A 297 11.31 -7.44 22.78
C TYR A 297 10.78 -6.90 24.11
N MET A 298 10.24 -5.67 24.11
CA MET A 298 9.67 -5.07 25.32
C MET A 298 8.39 -5.76 25.77
N MET A 299 7.53 -6.19 24.83
CA MET A 299 6.35 -7.01 25.12
C MET A 299 6.74 -8.37 25.72
N TYR A 300 7.81 -8.99 25.23
CA TYR A 300 8.32 -10.25 25.77
C TYR A 300 8.87 -10.10 27.19
N THR A 301 9.69 -9.06 27.42
CA THR A 301 10.42 -8.88 28.70
C THR A 301 9.53 -8.27 29.79
N LYS A 302 8.57 -7.42 29.43
CA LYS A 302 7.71 -6.68 30.37
C LYS A 302 6.25 -6.72 29.93
N SER A 303 5.62 -7.88 30.09
CA SER A 303 4.22 -8.11 29.73
C SER A 303 3.23 -7.18 30.47
N GLU A 304 3.54 -6.78 31.71
CA GLU A 304 2.68 -5.91 32.52
C GLU A 304 2.41 -4.53 31.91
N ILE A 305 3.32 -4.02 31.06
CA ILE A 305 3.22 -2.70 30.42
C ILE A 305 2.91 -2.77 28.92
N GLN A 306 2.41 -3.92 28.45
CA GLN A 306 2.19 -4.20 27.04
C GLN A 306 1.35 -3.12 26.32
N THR A 307 0.27 -2.65 26.93
CA THR A 307 -0.60 -1.61 26.34
C THR A 307 0.15 -0.30 26.12
N THR A 308 0.97 0.11 27.10
CA THR A 308 1.83 1.28 27.00
C THR A 308 2.87 1.12 25.89
N VAL A 309 3.47 -0.06 25.77
CA VAL A 309 4.44 -0.38 24.69
C VAL A 309 3.80 -0.30 23.30
N LEU A 310 2.58 -0.82 23.12
CA LEU A 310 1.86 -0.73 21.85
C LEU A 310 1.49 0.71 21.48
N ASN A 311 1.10 1.52 22.47
CA ASN A 311 0.77 2.93 22.24
C ASN A 311 2.00 3.78 21.91
N THR A 312 3.13 3.54 22.58
CA THR A 312 4.40 4.24 22.26
C THR A 312 4.93 3.83 20.89
N ALA A 313 4.80 2.55 20.51
CA ALA A 313 5.10 2.09 19.16
C ALA A 313 4.29 2.85 18.10
N SER A 314 2.98 2.94 18.32
CA SER A 314 2.05 3.62 17.43
C SER A 314 2.40 5.11 17.28
N ALA A 315 2.71 5.79 18.39
CA ALA A 315 3.19 7.17 18.37
C ALA A 315 4.51 7.32 17.59
N GLY A 316 5.44 6.37 17.75
CA GLY A 316 6.71 6.32 17.01
C GLY A 316 6.51 6.21 15.51
N PHE A 317 5.61 5.31 15.05
CA PHE A 317 5.24 5.20 13.64
C PHE A 317 4.64 6.50 13.11
N ILE A 318 3.67 7.10 13.82
CA ILE A 318 3.04 8.36 13.42
C ILE A 318 4.08 9.48 13.29
N LEU A 319 4.95 9.65 14.30
CA LEU A 319 5.99 10.68 14.28
C LEU A 319 6.96 10.48 13.11
N PHE A 320 7.39 9.24 12.87
CA PHE A 320 8.24 8.91 11.73
C PHE A 320 7.56 9.26 10.40
N THR A 321 6.26 8.99 10.24
CA THR A 321 5.55 9.38 9.01
C THR A 321 5.46 10.89 8.83
N LEU A 322 5.07 11.63 9.87
CA LEU A 322 4.93 13.08 9.81
C LEU A 322 6.27 13.74 9.46
N LEU A 323 7.37 13.27 10.05
CA LEU A 323 8.70 13.76 9.74
C LEU A 323 9.04 13.61 8.26
N ASN A 324 8.80 12.42 7.68
CA ASN A 324 9.08 12.17 6.26
C ASN A 324 8.18 13.01 5.34
N TYR A 325 6.90 13.21 5.69
CA TYR A 325 6.01 14.12 4.96
C TYR A 325 6.50 15.56 4.97
N VAL A 326 6.95 16.06 6.13
CA VAL A 326 7.50 17.42 6.27
C VAL A 326 8.78 17.58 5.45
N ILE A 327 9.70 16.60 5.51
CA ILE A 327 10.95 16.62 4.73
C ILE A 327 10.62 16.65 3.23
N MET A 328 9.73 15.77 2.77
CA MET A 328 9.36 15.69 1.36
C MET A 328 8.59 16.92 0.87
N PHE A 329 7.75 17.52 1.72
CA PHE A 329 7.09 18.78 1.45
C PHE A 329 8.12 19.90 1.17
N PHE A 330 9.09 20.08 2.06
CA PHE A 330 10.12 21.11 1.88
C PHE A 330 11.00 20.83 0.66
N TYR A 331 11.34 19.56 0.41
CA TYR A 331 12.15 19.16 -0.73
C TYR A 331 11.44 19.43 -2.06
N LEU A 332 10.19 18.98 -2.21
CA LEU A 332 9.41 19.16 -3.44
C LEU A 332 8.94 20.60 -3.66
N LYS A 333 8.83 21.41 -2.60
CA LYS A 333 8.52 22.84 -2.72
C LYS A 333 9.68 23.65 -3.32
N LYS A 334 10.93 23.20 -3.13
CA LYS A 334 12.11 23.85 -3.72
C LYS A 334 12.26 23.59 -5.21
N ILE A 335 11.59 22.56 -5.74
CA ILE A 335 11.76 22.12 -7.12
C ILE A 335 10.72 22.81 -7.99
N ASN A 336 11.21 23.65 -8.89
CA ASN A 336 10.39 24.26 -9.93
C ASN A 336 10.15 23.22 -11.04
N LEU A 337 8.87 22.91 -11.29
CA LEU A 337 8.50 21.86 -12.25
C LEU A 337 8.86 22.27 -13.69
N PHE A 338 8.82 23.58 -13.97
CA PHE A 338 9.15 24.15 -15.28
C PHE A 338 10.60 23.87 -15.68
N GLU A 339 11.55 24.14 -14.78
CA GLU A 339 12.99 23.91 -15.02
C GLU A 339 13.30 22.43 -15.23
N ARG A 340 12.56 21.54 -14.56
CA ARG A 340 12.83 20.11 -14.63
C ARG A 340 12.28 19.44 -15.89
N ILE A 341 11.17 19.94 -16.41
CA ILE A 341 10.58 19.47 -17.68
C ILE A 341 11.36 20.04 -18.88
N ALA A 342 11.84 21.29 -18.78
CA ALA A 342 12.59 21.96 -19.85
C ALA A 342 14.05 21.46 -19.99
N ASN A 343 14.71 21.06 -18.89
CA ASN A 343 16.10 20.55 -18.93
C ASN A 343 16.22 19.07 -19.40
N HIS A 344 15.11 18.45 -19.80
CA HIS A 344 15.08 17.11 -20.39
C HIS A 344 14.65 17.14 -21.87
N ASP A 345 14.63 18.33 -22.49
CA ASP A 345 14.78 18.56 -23.93
C ASP A 345 16.27 18.80 -24.25
#